data_AF-A0A119KXY1-F1
#
_entry.id   AF-A0A119KXY1-F1
#
_cell.length_a   1.000
_cell.length_b   1.000
_cell.length_c   1.000
_cell.angle_alpha   90.00
_cell.angle_beta   90.00
_cell.angle_gamma   90.00
#
_symmetry.space_group_name_H-M   'P 1'
#
loop_
_entity.id
_entity.type
_entity.pdbx_description
1 polymer ?
#
loop_
_entity_poly.entity_id
_entity_poly.type
_entity_poly.pdbx_seq_one_letter_code
_entity_poly.pdbx_strand_id
1 'polypeptide(L)'
;MNKPDSLRRALVAAVPALGATPDKLTVRIEQGTIAATGTLSASFEYRYVARVLVTDFTGDTDPVFVALVDWVRANQPDLVTNPAAQASGIVFEAIAREPAATDLSIRLALTESVVVTTGPDGQRVVTHVDDTQVDAHDTLTWVAMPQRGAA
;
A
#
# COMPACT_ATOMS: atom_id res chain seq x y z
N MET A 1 1.80 8.00 -3.84
CA MET A 1 1.62 6.69 -3.19
C MET A 1 0.63 6.91 -2.07
N ASN A 2 -0.50 6.21 -2.11
CA ASN A 2 -1.66 6.46 -1.26
C ASN A 2 -1.80 5.42 -0.14
N LYS A 3 -1.32 4.20 -0.36
CA LYS A 3 -1.52 3.08 0.57
C LYS A 3 -0.86 3.29 1.94
N PRO A 4 0.36 3.87 2.07
CA PRO A 4 0.99 4.07 3.39
C PRO A 4 0.17 4.99 4.31
N ASP A 5 -0.34 6.11 3.77
CA ASP A 5 -1.17 7.05 4.52
C ASP A 5 -2.56 6.47 4.82
N SER A 6 -3.13 5.71 3.88
CA SER A 6 -4.37 4.95 4.09
C SER A 6 -4.22 3.94 5.23
N LEU A 7 -3.13 3.15 5.23
CA LEU A 7 -2.81 2.18 6.26
C LEU A 7 -2.64 2.85 7.62
N ARG A 8 -1.87 3.94 7.69
CA ARG A 8 -1.71 4.70 8.94
C ARG A 8 -3.06 5.15 9.50
N ARG A 9 -3.94 5.69 8.66
CA ARG A 9 -5.28 6.12 9.08
C ARG A 9 -6.13 4.96 9.57
N ALA A 10 -6.10 3.81 8.90
CA ALA A 10 -6.85 2.62 9.31
C ALA A 10 -6.40 2.10 10.68
N LEU A 11 -5.08 2.03 10.92
CA LEU A 11 -4.53 1.61 12.21
C LEU A 11 -4.92 2.57 13.34
N VAL A 12 -4.83 3.89 13.12
CA VAL A 12 -5.23 4.90 14.11
C VAL A 12 -6.74 4.88 14.35
N ALA A 13 -7.55 4.64 13.33
CA ALA A 13 -9.01 4.55 13.48
C ALA A 13 -9.42 3.35 14.35
N ALA A 14 -8.75 2.21 14.19
CA ALA A 14 -9.02 1.01 14.98
C ALA A 14 -8.40 1.08 16.38
N VAL A 15 -7.21 1.67 16.51
CA VAL A 15 -6.48 1.80 17.78
C VAL A 15 -6.07 3.26 17.99
N PRO A 16 -6.95 4.11 18.53
CA PRO A 16 -6.71 5.55 18.68
C PRO A 16 -5.44 5.89 19.49
N ALA A 17 -5.01 5.00 20.39
CA ALA A 17 -3.78 5.14 21.15
C ALA A 17 -2.53 5.28 20.26
N LEU A 18 -2.53 4.69 19.06
CA LEU A 18 -1.44 4.82 18.08
C LEU A 18 -1.33 6.24 17.50
N GLY A 19 -2.43 7.01 17.51
CA GLY A 19 -2.46 8.39 17.02
C GLY A 19 -2.17 9.43 18.09
N ALA A 20 -2.10 9.05 19.38
CA ALA A 20 -1.95 9.97 20.50
C ALA A 20 -0.57 10.65 20.52
N THR A 21 0.47 9.99 20.00
CA THR A 21 1.82 10.54 19.88
C THR A 21 2.32 10.31 18.46
N PRO A 22 2.54 11.37 17.65
CA PRO A 22 2.89 11.25 16.24
C PRO A 22 4.12 10.37 15.96
N ASP A 23 5.09 10.36 16.87
CA ASP A 23 6.36 9.66 16.71
C ASP A 23 6.30 8.17 17.06
N LYS A 24 5.22 7.73 17.74
CA LYS A 24 5.04 6.33 18.19
C LYS A 24 4.46 5.42 17.13
N LEU A 25 3.90 5.95 16.04
CA LEU A 25 3.45 5.19 14.88
C LEU A 25 4.06 5.81 13.62
N THR A 26 4.95 5.07 12.98
CA THR A 26 5.49 5.45 11.67
C THR A 26 5.11 4.41 10.63
N VAL A 27 4.78 4.87 9.43
CA VAL A 27 4.64 4.02 8.23
C VAL A 27 5.63 4.56 7.21
N ARG A 28 6.61 3.74 6.84
CA ARG A 28 7.70 4.10 5.93
C ARG A 28 7.76 3.14 4.77
N ILE A 29 8.37 3.59 3.68
CA ILE A 29 8.59 2.78 2.49
C ILE A 29 10.05 2.34 2.46
N GLU A 30 10.26 1.05 2.23
CA GLU A 30 11.58 0.44 2.11
C GLU A 30 11.63 -0.47 0.88
N GLN A 31 12.85 -0.81 0.43
CA GLN A 31 13.10 -1.82 -0.61
C GLN A 31 12.26 -1.61 -1.89
N GLY A 32 12.14 -0.35 -2.31
CA GLY A 32 11.35 0.03 -3.46
C GLY A 32 11.95 -0.40 -4.80
N THR A 33 11.10 -0.89 -5.69
CA THR A 33 11.38 -1.13 -7.10
C THR A 33 10.21 -0.63 -7.94
N ILE A 34 10.43 -0.44 -9.24
CA ILE A 34 9.36 -0.13 -10.19
C ILE A 34 9.26 -1.23 -11.23
N ALA A 35 8.03 -1.53 -11.64
CA ALA A 35 7.74 -2.35 -12.79
C ALA A 35 7.08 -1.50 -13.87
N ALA A 36 7.78 -1.27 -14.96
CA ALA A 36 7.30 -0.56 -16.13
C ALA A 36 7.36 -1.49 -17.34
N THR A 37 6.47 -1.27 -18.30
CA THR A 37 6.51 -1.97 -19.60
C THR A 37 7.08 -1.02 -20.65
N GLY A 38 7.79 -1.56 -21.67
CA GLY A 38 8.31 -0.76 -22.79
C GLY A 38 7.23 -0.27 -23.77
N THR A 39 6.02 -0.05 -23.29
CA THR A 39 4.89 0.40 -24.11
C THR A 39 4.96 1.92 -24.34
N LEU A 40 4.04 2.45 -25.14
CA LEU A 40 3.98 3.90 -25.43
C LEU A 40 3.62 4.75 -24.20
N SER A 41 3.09 4.13 -23.14
CA SER A 41 2.78 4.82 -21.90
C SER A 41 3.98 4.81 -20.94
N ALA A 42 4.13 5.90 -20.19
CA ALA A 42 5.05 5.98 -19.06
C ALA A 42 4.42 5.49 -17.74
N SER A 43 3.27 4.80 -17.79
CA SER A 43 2.66 4.14 -16.62
C SER A 43 3.57 3.06 -16.05
N PHE A 44 3.51 2.87 -14.73
CA PHE A 44 4.32 1.89 -14.02
C PHE A 44 3.65 1.50 -12.70
N GLU A 45 4.14 0.43 -12.07
CA GLU A 45 3.74 -0.02 -10.75
C GLU A 45 4.90 0.18 -9.77
N TYR A 46 4.63 0.80 -8.62
CA TYR A 46 5.52 0.75 -7.46
C TYR A 46 5.40 -0.61 -6.79
N ARG A 47 6.54 -1.20 -6.42
CA ARG A 47 6.62 -2.41 -5.59
C ARG A 47 7.53 -2.11 -4.42
N TYR A 48 7.06 -2.26 -3.19
CA TYR A 48 7.84 -1.85 -2.03
C TYR A 48 7.40 -2.58 -0.77
N VAL A 49 8.20 -2.43 0.28
CA VAL A 49 7.86 -2.87 1.63
C VAL A 49 7.37 -1.66 2.43
N ALA A 50 6.11 -1.67 2.85
CA ALA A 50 5.64 -0.75 3.87
C ALA A 50 6.08 -1.27 5.24
N ARG A 51 6.91 -0.51 5.94
CA ARG A 51 7.28 -0.78 7.33
C ARG A 51 6.43 0.06 8.27
N VAL A 52 5.61 -0.62 9.06
CA VAL A 52 4.91 -0.04 10.21
C VAL A 52 5.77 -0.26 11.44
N LEU A 53 6.11 0.82 12.13
CA LEU A 53 6.78 0.77 13.42
C LEU A 53 5.87 1.37 14.48
N VAL A 54 5.64 0.62 15.55
CA VAL A 54 4.99 1.09 16.77
C VAL A 54 6.00 0.99 17.91
N THR A 55 6.18 2.06 18.68
CA THR A 55 7.11 2.08 19.81
C THR A 55 6.42 2.39 21.13
N ASP A 56 6.92 1.78 22.21
CA ASP A 56 6.43 1.96 23.57
C ASP A 56 4.89 1.84 23.66
N PHE A 57 4.33 0.80 23.03
CA PHE A 57 2.89 0.53 23.01
C PHE A 57 2.50 -0.30 24.22
N THR A 58 1.54 0.18 25.01
CA THR A 58 1.11 -0.44 26.27
C THR A 58 -0.27 -1.08 26.19
N GLY A 59 -0.88 -1.10 24.99
CA GLY A 59 -2.17 -1.73 24.74
C GLY A 59 -2.04 -3.16 24.24
N ASP A 60 -3.20 -3.80 24.01
CA ASP A 60 -3.28 -5.09 23.33
C ASP A 60 -2.91 -4.92 21.84
N THR A 61 -2.02 -5.78 21.34
CA THR A 61 -1.56 -5.76 19.96
C THR A 61 -2.55 -6.41 19.00
N ASP A 62 -3.44 -7.29 19.47
CA ASP A 62 -4.38 -8.01 18.61
C ASP A 62 -5.27 -7.07 17.76
N PRO A 63 -5.84 -5.99 18.31
CA PRO A 63 -6.56 -4.99 17.53
C PRO A 63 -5.75 -4.35 16.39
N VAL A 64 -4.41 -4.22 16.55
CA VAL A 64 -3.54 -3.69 15.49
C VAL A 64 -3.48 -4.66 14.32
N PHE A 65 -3.33 -5.96 14.60
CA PHE A 65 -3.29 -6.99 13.56
C PHE A 65 -4.65 -7.22 12.89
N VAL A 66 -5.76 -7.15 13.64
CA VAL A 66 -7.11 -7.22 13.07
C VAL A 66 -7.33 -6.06 12.08
N ALA A 67 -7.01 -4.83 12.49
CA ALA A 67 -7.11 -3.66 11.62
C ALA A 67 -6.20 -3.76 10.40
N LEU A 68 -4.99 -4.30 10.57
CA LEU A 68 -4.06 -4.57 9.47
C LEU A 68 -4.67 -5.53 8.46
N VAL A 69 -5.22 -6.66 8.91
CA VAL A 69 -5.82 -7.67 8.05
C VAL A 69 -7.04 -7.11 7.31
N ASP A 70 -7.91 -6.36 7.97
CA ASP A 70 -9.05 -5.71 7.33
C ASP A 70 -8.61 -4.71 6.26
N TRP A 71 -7.58 -3.90 6.56
CA TRP A 71 -7.00 -2.99 5.57
C TRP A 71 -6.38 -3.74 4.40
N VAL A 72 -5.61 -4.81 4.65
CA VAL A 72 -4.99 -5.63 3.60
C VAL A 72 -6.04 -6.29 2.70
N ARG A 73 -7.11 -6.83 3.27
CA ARG A 73 -8.21 -7.42 2.48
C ARG A 73 -8.80 -6.44 1.49
N ALA A 74 -8.91 -5.17 1.88
CA ALA A 74 -9.42 -4.11 1.02
C ALA A 74 -8.36 -3.54 0.06
N ASN A 75 -7.08 -3.51 0.45
CA ASN A 75 -6.05 -2.72 -0.25
C ASN A 75 -4.92 -3.52 -0.92
N GLN A 76 -4.76 -4.80 -0.59
CA GLN A 76 -3.74 -5.69 -1.14
C GLN A 76 -4.19 -7.16 -0.97
N PRO A 77 -5.32 -7.56 -1.59
CA PRO A 77 -6.00 -8.82 -1.28
C PRO A 77 -5.17 -10.06 -1.61
N ASP A 78 -4.19 -9.98 -2.51
CA ASP A 78 -3.28 -11.08 -2.82
C ASP A 78 -2.49 -11.55 -1.58
N LEU A 79 -2.15 -10.66 -0.66
CA LEU A 79 -1.48 -11.00 0.61
C LEU A 79 -2.29 -11.94 1.51
N VAL A 80 -3.61 -12.03 1.30
CA VAL A 80 -4.52 -12.89 2.09
C VAL A 80 -5.26 -13.92 1.24
N THR A 81 -5.08 -13.92 -0.09
CA THR A 81 -5.75 -14.88 -1.00
C THR A 81 -4.78 -15.77 -1.78
N ASN A 82 -3.50 -15.37 -1.92
CA ASN A 82 -2.48 -16.14 -2.61
C ASN A 82 -1.50 -16.77 -1.60
N PRO A 83 -1.39 -18.11 -1.52
CA PRO A 83 -0.49 -18.80 -0.58
C PRO A 83 0.98 -18.38 -0.69
N ALA A 84 1.47 -18.08 -1.89
CA ALA A 84 2.86 -17.64 -2.07
C ALA A 84 3.09 -16.24 -1.48
N ALA A 85 2.11 -15.34 -1.62
CA ALA A 85 2.17 -14.00 -1.03
C ALA A 85 1.95 -14.06 0.49
N GLN A 86 1.01 -14.86 0.98
CA GLN A 86 0.77 -15.08 2.41
C GLN A 86 2.02 -15.54 3.16
N ALA A 87 2.85 -16.38 2.53
CA ALA A 87 4.03 -16.96 3.18
C ALA A 87 5.10 -15.94 3.59
N SER A 88 5.15 -14.76 2.95
CA SER A 88 6.21 -13.77 3.22
C SER A 88 5.81 -12.30 3.07
N GLY A 89 4.58 -12.03 2.68
CA GLY A 89 4.11 -10.69 2.35
C GLY A 89 3.62 -9.87 3.55
N ILE A 90 3.36 -10.50 4.70
CA ILE A 90 3.16 -9.83 5.99
C ILE A 90 4.06 -10.50 7.02
N VAL A 91 5.07 -9.78 7.51
CA VAL A 91 6.02 -10.30 8.50
C VAL A 91 6.11 -9.32 9.66
N PHE A 92 6.12 -9.82 10.88
CA PHE A 92 6.19 -8.97 12.06
C PHE A 92 7.24 -9.44 13.07
N GLU A 93 7.69 -8.48 13.88
CA GLU A 93 8.52 -8.67 15.05
C GLU A 93 7.86 -7.91 16.20
N ALA A 94 7.65 -8.58 17.34
CA ALA A 94 7.11 -7.98 18.55
C ALA A 94 8.13 -8.17 19.67
N ILE A 95 8.58 -7.06 20.26
CA ILE A 95 9.60 -7.04 21.30
C ILE A 95 8.96 -6.49 22.57
N ALA A 96 8.79 -7.37 23.57
CA ALA A 96 8.35 -6.95 24.90
C ALA A 96 9.44 -6.11 25.58
N ARG A 97 9.04 -5.01 26.20
CA ARG A 97 9.90 -4.01 26.86
C ARG A 97 9.38 -3.74 28.27
N GLU A 98 10.29 -3.52 29.21
CA GLU A 98 9.96 -3.13 30.58
C GLU A 98 9.83 -1.59 30.74
N PRO A 99 8.87 -1.08 31.54
CA PRO A 99 7.79 -1.81 32.20
C PRO A 99 6.55 -1.94 31.29
N ALA A 100 6.24 -3.16 30.87
CA ALA A 100 5.01 -3.56 30.17
C ALA A 100 4.64 -2.76 28.89
N ALA A 101 5.61 -2.58 28.00
CA ALA A 101 5.39 -2.06 26.65
C ALA A 101 5.79 -3.09 25.58
N THR A 102 5.36 -2.89 24.34
CA THR A 102 5.76 -3.69 23.20
C THR A 102 6.15 -2.76 22.05
N ASP A 103 7.31 -3.03 21.47
CA ASP A 103 7.68 -2.46 20.17
C ASP A 103 7.26 -3.44 19.08
N LEU A 104 6.56 -2.94 18.07
CA LEU A 104 6.04 -3.72 16.97
C LEU A 104 6.61 -3.21 15.65
N SER A 105 7.20 -4.11 14.88
CA SER A 105 7.69 -3.85 13.53
C SER A 105 6.97 -4.78 12.58
N ILE A 106 6.18 -4.24 11.66
CA ILE A 106 5.45 -5.00 10.65
C ILE A 106 5.96 -4.58 9.27
N ARG A 107 6.23 -5.55 8.41
CA ARG A 107 6.59 -5.36 7.01
C ARG A 107 5.48 -5.92 6.13
N LEU A 108 5.00 -5.10 5.19
CA LEU A 108 4.01 -5.48 4.19
C LEU A 108 4.58 -5.31 2.78
N ALA A 109 4.52 -6.34 1.96
CA ALA A 109 4.83 -6.23 0.53
C ALA A 109 3.63 -5.62 -0.20
N LEU A 110 3.76 -4.40 -0.71
CA LEU A 110 2.67 -3.65 -1.35
C LEU A 110 3.00 -3.33 -2.81
N THR A 111 1.94 -3.21 -3.61
CA THR A 111 1.98 -2.70 -4.98
C THR A 111 1.09 -1.47 -5.11
N GLU A 112 1.47 -0.51 -5.95
CA GLU A 112 0.62 0.63 -6.33
C GLU A 112 0.81 1.02 -7.78
N SER A 113 -0.28 0.98 -8.56
CA SER A 113 -0.27 1.40 -9.96
C SER A 113 -0.27 2.92 -10.14
N VAL A 114 0.55 3.39 -11.07
CA VAL A 114 0.63 4.79 -11.51
C VAL A 114 0.28 4.86 -12.99
N VAL A 115 -0.77 5.61 -13.29
CA VAL A 115 -1.19 5.91 -14.66
C VAL A 115 -0.62 7.25 -15.06
N VAL A 116 0.10 7.25 -16.18
CA VAL A 116 0.61 8.48 -16.80
C VAL A 116 -0.11 8.68 -18.12
N THR A 117 -0.79 9.81 -18.26
CA THR A 117 -1.42 10.24 -19.52
C THR A 117 -0.75 11.50 -20.03
N THR A 118 -0.85 11.75 -21.34
CA THR A 118 -0.34 12.96 -21.97
C THR A 118 -1.50 13.81 -22.43
N GLY A 119 -1.58 15.04 -21.93
CA GLY A 119 -2.59 16.01 -22.32
C GLY A 119 -2.39 16.54 -23.75
N PRO A 120 -3.37 17.28 -24.30
CA PRO A 120 -3.28 17.86 -25.65
C PRO A 120 -2.12 18.85 -25.82
N ASP A 121 -1.62 19.41 -24.73
CA ASP A 121 -0.48 20.33 -24.65
C ASP A 121 0.88 19.61 -24.51
N GLY A 122 0.88 18.28 -24.53
CA GLY A 122 2.07 17.44 -24.33
C GLY A 122 2.50 17.28 -22.87
N GLN A 123 1.78 17.86 -21.90
CA GLN A 123 2.10 17.72 -20.49
C GLN A 123 1.67 16.35 -19.95
N ARG A 124 2.45 15.81 -19.02
CA ARG A 124 2.12 14.54 -18.36
C ARG A 124 1.23 14.76 -17.16
N VAL A 125 0.13 14.03 -17.08
CA VAL A 125 -0.73 13.92 -15.90
C VAL A 125 -0.49 12.58 -15.25
N VAL A 126 -0.08 12.61 -13.97
CA VAL A 126 0.26 11.43 -13.18
C VAL A 126 -0.84 11.17 -12.16
N THR A 127 -1.42 9.97 -12.19
CA THR A 127 -2.48 9.56 -11.27
C THR A 127 -2.09 8.29 -10.54
N HIS A 128 -2.13 8.31 -9.20
CA HIS A 128 -2.05 7.10 -8.39
C HIS A 128 -3.41 6.41 -8.39
N VAL A 129 -3.49 5.23 -9.00
CA VAL A 129 -4.74 4.49 -9.13
C VAL A 129 -4.87 3.55 -7.94
N ASP A 130 -6.07 3.49 -7.38
CA ASP A 130 -6.44 2.43 -6.47
C ASP A 130 -6.71 1.17 -7.28
N ASP A 131 -5.75 0.24 -7.27
CA ASP A 131 -5.78 -1.02 -8.02
C ASP A 131 -6.59 -2.12 -7.32
N THR A 132 -7.28 -1.77 -6.24
CA THR A 132 -7.95 -2.72 -5.35
C THR A 132 -9.42 -2.90 -5.68
N GLN A 133 -10.00 -1.92 -6.39
CA GLN A 133 -11.32 -2.01 -6.96
C GLN A 133 -11.20 -2.60 -8.37
N VAL A 134 -11.50 -3.90 -8.49
CA VAL A 134 -11.86 -4.47 -9.79
C VAL A 134 -13.17 -3.80 -10.18
N ASP A 135 -13.10 -2.87 -11.11
CA ASP A 135 -14.28 -2.24 -11.67
C ASP A 135 -15.23 -3.35 -12.16
N ALA A 136 -16.52 -3.28 -11.83
CA ALA A 136 -17.48 -4.36 -12.14
C ALA A 136 -17.65 -4.62 -13.65
N HIS A 137 -17.05 -3.74 -14.47
CA HIS A 137 -17.05 -3.79 -15.92
C HIS A 137 -15.76 -4.35 -16.54
N ASP A 138 -14.75 -4.75 -15.77
CA ASP A 138 -13.48 -5.33 -16.26
C ASP A 138 -12.83 -4.51 -17.39
N THR A 139 -13.07 -3.21 -17.43
CA THR A 139 -12.41 -2.29 -18.36
C THR A 139 -11.22 -1.65 -17.67
N LEU A 140 -10.23 -2.46 -17.31
CA LEU A 140 -8.85 -1.99 -17.40
C LEU A 140 -8.55 -1.79 -18.88
N THR A 141 -9.05 -0.70 -19.45
CA THR A 141 -8.78 -0.34 -20.85
C THR A 141 -7.34 0.12 -20.95
N TRP A 142 -6.40 -0.84 -20.92
CA TRP A 142 -5.04 -0.71 -21.38
C TRP A 142 -5.05 -0.60 -22.91
N VAL A 143 -5.71 0.42 -23.44
CA VAL A 143 -5.72 0.67 -24.88
C VAL A 143 -5.33 2.11 -25.13
N ALA A 144 -4.02 2.32 -25.28
CA ALA A 144 -3.57 3.38 -26.16
C ALA A 144 -3.97 2.97 -27.59
N MET A 145 -5.18 3.33 -28.02
CA MET A 145 -5.47 3.30 -29.46
C MET A 145 -4.75 4.50 -30.06
N PRO A 146 -3.75 4.31 -30.95
CA PRO A 146 -3.31 5.41 -31.78
C PRO A 146 -4.52 5.78 -32.66
N GLN A 147 -5.04 6.98 -32.48
CA GLN A 147 -5.88 7.61 -33.49
C GLN A 147 -5.00 7.72 -34.74
N ARG A 148 -5.06 6.74 -35.65
CA ARG A 148 -4.56 6.90 -37.01
C ARG A 148 -5.32 8.07 -37.59
N GLY A 149 -4.58 9.11 -37.98
CA GLY A 149 -5.14 10.31 -38.59
C GLY A 149 -6.10 9.95 -39.73
N ALA A 150 -7.27 10.59 -39.71
CA ALA A 150 -8.07 10.71 -40.91
C ALA A 150 -7.28 11.60 -41.89
N ALA A 151 -7.12 11.09 -43.10
CA ALA A 151 -6.53 11.76 -44.26
C ALA A 151 -7.33 12.98 -44.69
#